data_AF-L0ISX9-F1
#
_entry.id   AF-L0ISX9-F1
#
_cell.length_a   1.000
_cell.length_b   1.000
_cell.length_c   1.000
_cell.angle_alpha   90.00
_cell.angle_beta   90.00
_cell.angle_gamma   90.00
#
_symmetry.space_group_name_H-M   'P 1'
#
loop_
_entity.id
_entity.type
_entity.pdbx_description
1 polymer ?
#
loop_
_entity_poly.entity_id
_entity_poly.type
_entity_poly.pdbx_seq_one_letter_code
_entity_poly.pdbx_strand_id
1 'polypeptide(L)'
;MGDKQRARKAKQARRDERRAKKRKAGASVETTFSDAIRRALVGHPLSLLSVASMIINVAKPESLLSPNSARPDPDLLERVLTGLIGVRNRETTALLAVVTELLVEEPATQLRCRLELAERGEHLPRWISALPEVDVYRAVRRTNVFGDVDELVIGMRLDGGHELTIAVGIDHNLWSSVGYAGAVPESIDDVLTQLAEMSSDTTVSEMNLADARVWIEDALDEPTFTPETETWPLYRALVQWLVSRLPEGGEHRSPVEGWKSNRELCDRFFATTSATPFGDPGHRQLLLELFETGSGDPFRWSAARVERAIRGAYYGEDFIPLEVALDAPDLLRAFIPYAHARSGIRDELTSRTLAMVDALRLSYKREVLRHASRNSSVIIGTFRATR
;
A
#
# COMPACT_ATOMS: atom_id res chain seq x y z
N MET A 1 62.96 18.64 23.93
CA MET A 1 61.64 18.68 24.62
C MET A 1 60.49 19.25 23.75
N GLY A 2 60.70 19.79 22.54
CA GLY A 2 59.66 20.52 21.77
C GLY A 2 58.75 19.72 20.81
N ASP A 3 59.16 18.54 20.34
CA ASP A 3 58.44 17.85 19.26
C ASP A 3 57.20 17.07 19.72
N LYS A 4 57.27 16.40 20.88
CA LYS A 4 56.11 15.68 21.43
C LYS A 4 54.94 16.61 21.77
N GLN A 5 55.23 17.86 22.14
CA GLN A 5 54.22 18.85 22.49
C GLN A 5 53.59 19.47 21.23
N ARG A 6 54.37 19.70 20.16
CA ARG A 6 53.86 20.13 18.84
C ARG A 6 52.99 19.05 18.18
N ALA A 7 53.40 17.79 18.23
CA ALA A 7 52.62 16.67 17.69
C ALA A 7 51.27 16.50 18.43
N ARG A 8 51.24 16.69 19.75
CA ARG A 8 49.99 16.67 20.55
C ARG A 8 49.06 17.85 20.20
N LYS A 9 49.59 19.07 20.05
CA LYS A 9 48.79 20.23 19.62
C LYS A 9 48.20 20.07 18.22
N ALA A 10 48.97 19.53 17.27
CA ALA A 10 48.49 19.29 15.90
C ALA A 10 47.38 18.20 15.86
N LYS A 11 47.50 17.16 16.69
CA LYS A 11 46.47 16.13 16.81
C LYS A 11 45.18 16.66 17.46
N GLN A 12 45.31 17.58 18.41
CA GLN A 12 44.17 18.25 19.05
C GLN A 12 43.46 19.20 18.08
N ALA A 13 44.20 20.03 17.35
CA ALA A 13 43.64 20.94 16.34
C ALA A 13 42.83 20.21 15.26
N ARG A 14 43.34 19.08 14.74
CA ARG A 14 42.62 18.24 13.76
C ARG A 14 41.33 17.62 14.33
N ARG A 15 41.30 17.31 15.64
CA ARG A 15 40.09 16.79 16.30
C ARG A 15 39.06 17.90 16.49
N ASP A 16 39.50 19.10 16.83
CA ASP A 16 38.63 20.26 17.04
C ASP A 16 38.05 20.78 15.72
N GLU A 17 38.83 20.78 14.62
CA GLU A 17 38.33 21.05 13.26
C GLU A 17 37.28 20.02 12.80
N ARG A 18 37.50 18.73 13.07
CA ARG A 18 36.50 17.68 12.76
C ARG A 18 35.22 17.87 13.58
N ARG A 19 35.33 18.24 14.86
CA ARG A 19 34.17 18.55 15.71
C ARG A 19 33.43 19.80 15.24
N ALA A 20 34.15 20.85 14.84
CA ALA A 20 33.58 22.07 14.29
C ALA A 20 32.86 21.81 12.96
N LYS A 21 33.44 21.00 12.06
CA LYS A 21 32.82 20.62 10.79
C LYS A 21 31.56 19.77 10.99
N LYS A 22 31.58 18.84 11.96
CA LYS A 22 30.38 18.05 12.34
C LYS A 22 29.28 18.95 12.96
N ARG A 23 29.64 19.90 13.82
CA ARG A 23 28.69 20.90 14.38
C ARG A 23 28.08 21.77 13.29
N LYS A 24 28.89 22.26 12.33
CA LYS A 24 28.41 23.09 11.23
C LYS A 24 27.50 22.33 10.25
N ALA A 25 27.79 21.06 9.99
CA ALA A 25 26.91 20.20 9.20
C ALA A 25 25.58 19.92 9.92
N GLY A 26 25.60 19.64 11.22
CA GLY A 26 24.39 19.47 12.04
C GLY A 26 23.52 20.74 12.06
N ALA A 27 24.13 21.90 12.31
CA ALA A 27 23.42 23.18 12.32
C ALA A 27 22.78 23.53 10.96
N SER A 28 23.43 23.19 9.84
CA SER A 28 22.86 23.39 8.49
C SER A 28 21.62 22.50 8.24
N VAL A 29 21.63 21.26 8.73
CA VAL A 29 20.50 20.32 8.60
C VAL A 29 19.34 20.76 9.51
N GLU A 30 19.63 21.16 10.74
CA GLU A 30 18.64 21.71 11.69
C GLU A 30 17.95 22.97 11.14
N THR A 31 18.71 23.88 10.51
CA THR A 31 18.16 25.08 9.87
C THR A 31 17.22 24.71 8.72
N THR A 32 17.62 23.74 7.88
CA THR A 32 16.82 23.28 6.72
C THR A 32 15.51 22.61 7.14
N PHE A 33 15.54 21.82 8.22
CA PHE A 33 14.36 21.13 8.75
C PHE A 33 13.38 22.11 9.43
N SER A 34 13.89 23.04 10.25
CA SER A 34 13.07 24.09 10.85
C SER A 34 12.42 24.98 9.79
N ASP A 35 13.13 25.32 8.71
CA ASP A 35 12.59 26.08 7.59
C ASP A 35 11.53 25.30 6.77
N ALA A 36 11.63 23.97 6.72
CA ALA A 36 10.60 23.13 6.11
C ALA A 36 9.31 23.14 6.94
N ILE A 37 9.42 22.98 8.28
CA ILE A 37 8.27 23.06 9.18
C ILE A 37 7.63 24.45 9.15
N ARG A 38 8.45 25.51 9.16
CA ARG A 38 7.94 26.88 9.08
C ARG A 38 7.14 27.11 7.81
N ARG A 39 7.63 26.61 6.67
CA ARG A 39 6.89 26.68 5.39
C ARG A 39 5.58 25.89 5.45
N ALA A 40 5.60 24.69 6.03
CA ALA A 40 4.41 23.87 6.21
C ALA A 40 3.35 24.54 7.10
N LEU A 41 3.78 25.30 8.12
CA LEU A 41 2.89 26.04 9.03
C LEU A 41 2.22 27.27 8.41
N VAL A 42 2.83 27.87 7.40
CA VAL A 42 2.27 29.05 6.71
C VAL A 42 1.33 28.62 5.58
N GLY A 43 1.50 27.42 5.04
CA GLY A 43 0.68 26.87 3.97
C GLY A 43 -0.58 26.14 4.47
N HIS A 44 -1.12 25.30 3.59
CA HIS A 44 -2.26 24.44 3.93
C HIS A 44 -1.89 23.42 5.03
N PRO A 45 -2.77 23.15 6.02
CA PRO A 45 -2.51 22.19 7.11
C PRO A 45 -2.00 20.82 6.68
N LEU A 46 -2.46 20.35 5.51
CA LEU A 46 -2.00 19.11 4.89
C LEU A 46 -0.46 19.01 4.78
N SER A 47 0.23 20.13 4.56
CA SER A 47 1.69 20.14 4.45
C SER A 47 2.34 19.63 5.74
N LEU A 48 1.83 20.07 6.90
CA LEU A 48 2.36 19.65 8.19
C LEU A 48 1.93 18.23 8.56
N LEU A 49 0.68 17.85 8.24
CA LEU A 49 0.19 16.48 8.38
C LEU A 49 1.03 15.47 7.58
N SER A 50 1.38 15.81 6.34
CA SER A 50 2.22 14.98 5.47
C SER A 50 3.64 14.84 6.02
N VAL A 51 4.23 15.93 6.52
CA VAL A 51 5.55 15.89 7.19
C VAL A 51 5.51 15.03 8.44
N ALA A 52 4.47 15.15 9.27
CA ALA A 52 4.31 14.36 10.48
C ALA A 52 4.15 12.86 10.16
N SER A 53 3.32 12.51 9.18
CA SER A 53 3.14 11.12 8.73
C SER A 53 4.44 10.53 8.19
N MET A 54 5.19 11.28 7.38
CA MET A 54 6.51 10.86 6.89
C MET A 54 7.51 10.62 8.03
N ILE A 55 7.53 11.48 9.05
CA ILE A 55 8.41 11.31 10.22
C ILE A 55 8.05 10.04 10.99
N ILE A 56 6.76 9.78 11.22
CA ILE A 56 6.31 8.56 11.90
C ILE A 56 6.72 7.34 11.10
N ASN A 57 6.51 7.35 9.78
CA ASN A 57 6.90 6.26 8.90
C ASN A 57 8.40 5.97 8.94
N VAL A 58 9.24 7.00 8.85
CA VAL A 58 10.71 6.85 8.95
C VAL A 58 11.13 6.35 10.34
N ALA A 59 10.39 6.73 11.38
CA ALA A 59 10.69 6.38 12.76
C ALA A 59 10.19 4.98 13.17
N LYS A 60 9.17 4.47 12.47
CA LYS A 60 8.59 3.13 12.61
C LYS A 60 8.60 2.41 11.26
N PRO A 61 9.78 2.10 10.67
CA PRO A 61 9.80 1.26 9.49
C PRO A 61 9.26 -0.11 9.88
N GLU A 62 8.25 -0.62 9.16
CA GLU A 62 7.79 -1.99 9.38
C GLU A 62 8.98 -2.95 9.22
N SER A 63 8.92 -4.05 9.97
CA SER A 63 9.91 -5.12 9.89
C SER A 63 9.79 -5.81 8.53
N LEU A 64 10.36 -5.19 7.50
CA LEU A 64 10.51 -5.82 6.20
C LEU A 64 11.29 -7.12 6.39
N LEU A 65 10.69 -8.24 5.99
CA LEU A 65 11.41 -9.49 5.69
C LEU A 65 12.22 -9.34 4.39
N SER A 66 12.80 -8.16 4.15
CA SER A 66 13.75 -7.97 3.06
C SER A 66 15.09 -8.52 3.55
N PRO A 67 15.75 -9.45 2.84
CA PRO A 67 17.01 -10.05 3.29
C PRO A 67 18.16 -9.03 3.46
N ASN A 68 17.96 -7.78 3.02
CA ASN A 68 18.93 -6.68 3.08
C ASN A 68 18.46 -5.46 3.92
N SER A 69 17.29 -5.46 4.56
CA SER A 69 16.91 -4.36 5.46
C SER A 69 17.74 -4.44 6.74
N ALA A 70 18.35 -3.32 7.14
CA ALA A 70 18.91 -3.20 8.49
C ALA A 70 17.77 -3.47 9.48
N ARG A 71 18.04 -4.25 10.53
CA ARG A 71 17.04 -4.50 11.59
C ARG A 71 16.41 -3.16 12.01
N PRO A 72 15.07 -3.06 12.06
CA PRO A 72 14.40 -1.88 12.57
C PRO A 72 15.00 -1.52 13.93
N ASP A 73 15.38 -0.26 14.11
CA ASP A 73 15.83 0.23 15.41
C ASP A 73 14.59 0.52 16.26
N PRO A 74 14.28 -0.32 17.26
CA PRO A 74 13.03 -0.23 17.99
C PRO A 74 12.91 1.08 18.78
N ASP A 75 14.03 1.76 19.05
CA ASP A 75 14.07 2.99 19.83
C ASP A 75 14.11 4.25 18.95
N LEU A 76 13.98 4.12 17.62
CA LEU A 76 14.09 5.27 16.71
C LEU A 76 12.97 6.28 16.92
N LEU A 77 11.72 5.83 17.05
CA LEU A 77 10.58 6.67 17.40
C LEU A 77 10.81 7.44 18.71
N GLU A 78 11.25 6.74 19.75
CA GLU A 78 11.53 7.35 21.04
C GLU A 78 12.62 8.43 20.97
N ARG A 79 13.67 8.20 20.17
CA ARG A 79 14.72 9.22 19.96
C ARG A 79 14.23 10.42 19.17
N VAL A 80 13.40 10.21 18.13
CA VAL A 80 12.80 11.30 17.35
C VAL A 80 11.92 12.15 18.27
N LEU A 81 11.05 11.52 19.05
CA LEU A 81 10.18 12.20 20.01
C LEU A 81 11.00 12.92 21.07
N THR A 82 12.04 12.29 21.64
CA THR A 82 12.94 12.94 22.59
C THR A 82 13.60 14.19 21.99
N GLY A 83 13.98 14.14 20.71
CA GLY A 83 14.52 15.30 19.99
C GLY A 83 13.52 16.44 19.83
N LEU A 84 12.29 16.12 19.43
CA LEU A 84 11.19 17.10 19.35
C LEU A 84 10.82 17.65 20.74
N ILE A 85 10.94 16.82 21.78
CA ILE A 85 10.71 17.23 23.16
C ILE A 85 11.81 18.20 23.62
N GLY A 86 13.07 17.94 23.29
CA GLY A 86 14.21 18.77 23.69
C GLY A 86 14.26 20.16 23.07
N VAL A 87 13.59 20.39 21.94
CA VAL A 87 13.57 21.68 21.24
C VAL A 87 12.22 22.39 21.47
N ARG A 88 12.25 23.43 22.31
CA ARG A 88 11.07 24.25 22.65
C ARG A 88 11.04 25.54 21.83
N ASN A 89 10.52 25.43 20.62
CA ASN A 89 10.13 26.58 19.78
C ASN A 89 8.75 26.31 19.15
N ARG A 90 8.16 27.33 18.52
CA ARG A 90 6.83 27.23 17.91
C ARG A 90 6.74 26.15 16.84
N GLU A 91 7.74 26.06 15.94
CA GLU A 91 7.75 25.10 14.84
C GLU A 91 7.78 23.65 15.33
N THR A 92 8.70 23.33 16.24
CA THR A 92 8.83 21.99 16.82
C THR A 92 7.63 21.65 17.70
N THR A 93 7.06 22.61 18.41
CA THR A 93 5.86 22.39 19.22
C THR A 93 4.64 22.08 18.36
N ALA A 94 4.48 22.78 17.23
CA ALA A 94 3.42 22.48 16.28
C ALA A 94 3.60 21.08 15.65
N LEU A 95 4.83 20.75 15.23
CA LEU A 95 5.12 19.42 14.69
C LEU A 95 4.88 18.32 15.73
N LEU A 96 5.32 18.50 16.98
CA LEU A 96 5.09 17.55 18.06
C LEU A 96 3.59 17.35 18.30
N ALA A 97 2.79 18.43 18.27
CA ALA A 97 1.34 18.34 18.42
C ALA A 97 0.68 17.50 17.31
N VAL A 98 1.06 17.73 16.05
CA VAL A 98 0.53 16.95 14.92
C VAL A 98 1.01 15.49 14.96
N VAL A 99 2.30 15.24 15.22
CA VAL A 99 2.84 13.88 15.38
C VAL A 99 2.12 13.14 16.50
N THR A 100 1.89 13.81 17.63
CA THR A 100 1.16 13.23 18.78
C THR A 100 -0.23 12.78 18.37
N GLU A 101 -0.95 13.60 17.61
CA GLU A 101 -2.30 13.26 17.16
C GLU A 101 -2.32 12.09 16.17
N LEU A 102 -1.34 12.00 15.27
CA LEU A 102 -1.24 10.90 14.30
C LEU A 102 -0.76 9.55 14.89
N LEU A 103 -0.22 9.54 16.12
CA LEU A 103 0.27 8.32 16.79
C LEU A 103 -0.88 7.49 17.42
N VAL A 104 -1.95 7.22 16.68
CA VAL A 104 -3.20 6.61 17.20
C VAL A 104 -3.01 5.22 17.79
N GLU A 105 -2.02 4.46 17.33
CA GLU A 105 -1.70 3.12 17.84
C GLU A 105 -0.83 3.15 19.11
N GLU A 106 -0.37 4.32 19.57
CA GLU A 106 0.59 4.47 20.67
C GLU A 106 0.01 5.33 21.81
N PRO A 107 -1.07 4.90 22.49
CA PRO A 107 -1.80 5.74 23.44
C PRO A 107 -0.94 6.21 24.63
N ALA A 108 0.00 5.40 25.10
CA ALA A 108 0.94 5.77 26.16
C ALA A 108 1.89 6.90 25.71
N THR A 109 2.40 6.79 24.47
CA THR A 109 3.26 7.80 23.85
C THR A 109 2.51 9.08 23.57
N GLN A 110 1.26 8.99 23.09
CA GLN A 110 0.37 10.14 22.92
C GLN A 110 0.18 10.90 24.23
N LEU A 111 -0.16 10.19 25.31
CA LEU A 111 -0.38 10.80 26.63
C LEU A 111 0.86 11.56 27.11
N ARG A 112 2.05 10.94 27.00
CA ARG A 112 3.32 11.59 27.38
C ARG A 112 3.56 12.87 26.58
N CYS A 113 3.36 12.84 25.26
CA CYS A 113 3.58 14.01 24.43
C CYS A 113 2.53 15.11 24.68
N ARG A 114 1.26 14.75 24.95
CA ARG A 114 0.21 15.72 25.35
C ARG A 114 0.54 16.43 26.65
N LEU A 115 1.09 15.71 27.65
CA LEU A 115 1.54 16.31 28.91
C LEU A 115 2.66 17.34 28.68
N GLU A 116 3.68 16.98 27.89
CA GLU A 116 4.76 17.91 27.54
C GLU A 116 4.25 19.13 26.74
N LEU A 117 3.30 18.94 25.82
CA LEU A 117 2.70 20.04 25.05
C LEU A 117 1.94 21.02 25.95
N ALA A 118 1.24 20.53 26.96
CA ALA A 118 0.52 21.36 27.92
C ALA A 118 1.44 22.30 28.71
N GLU A 119 2.71 21.92 28.93
CA GLU A 119 3.70 22.75 29.63
C GLU A 119 4.35 23.84 28.77
N ARG A 120 4.24 23.74 27.43
CA ARG A 120 4.99 24.63 26.52
C ARG A 120 4.42 26.03 26.38
N GLY A 121 3.12 26.22 26.66
CA GLY A 121 2.46 27.53 26.60
C GLY A 121 2.52 28.23 25.23
N GLU A 122 2.90 27.51 24.17
CA GLU A 122 3.01 28.05 22.81
C GLU A 122 1.63 28.26 22.18
N HIS A 123 1.47 29.35 21.44
CA HIS A 123 0.22 29.65 20.73
C HIS A 123 0.23 28.98 19.36
N LEU A 124 -0.40 27.81 19.28
CA LEU A 124 -0.54 27.05 18.03
C LEU A 124 -1.75 27.54 17.21
N PRO A 125 -1.72 27.39 15.87
CA PRO A 125 -2.92 27.56 15.05
C PRO A 125 -4.08 26.69 15.55
N ARG A 126 -5.30 27.25 15.54
CA ARG A 126 -6.49 26.58 16.09
C ARG A 126 -6.78 25.22 15.46
N TRP A 127 -6.51 25.08 14.16
CA TRP A 127 -6.68 23.82 13.44
C TRP A 127 -5.88 22.67 14.06
N ILE A 128 -4.73 22.93 14.70
CA ILE A 128 -3.93 21.88 15.36
C ILE A 128 -4.63 21.37 16.61
N SER A 129 -5.13 22.27 17.46
CA SER A 129 -5.86 21.89 18.67
C SER A 129 -7.22 21.25 18.37
N ALA A 130 -7.82 21.58 17.22
CA ALA A 130 -9.10 21.06 16.77
C ALA A 130 -8.99 19.80 15.90
N LEU A 131 -7.79 19.23 15.69
CA LEU A 131 -7.62 18.00 14.91
C LEU A 131 -8.52 16.83 15.39
N PRO A 132 -8.75 16.62 16.70
CA PRO A 132 -9.66 15.57 17.15
C PRO A 132 -11.12 15.76 16.72
N GLU A 133 -11.50 16.99 16.37
CA GLU A 133 -12.85 17.43 16.00
C GLU A 133 -13.01 17.61 14.47
N VAL A 134 -12.12 17.03 13.67
CA VAL A 134 -12.21 17.09 12.21
C VAL A 134 -13.57 16.60 11.71
N ASP A 135 -14.16 17.34 10.78
CA ASP A 135 -15.42 17.00 10.14
C ASP A 135 -15.14 16.13 8.92
N VAL A 136 -15.31 14.81 9.04
CA VAL A 136 -15.28 13.89 7.90
C VAL A 136 -16.70 13.76 7.35
N TYR A 137 -16.94 14.34 6.18
CA TYR A 137 -18.30 14.62 5.72
C TYR A 137 -18.77 13.75 4.55
N ARG A 138 -17.86 13.08 3.82
CA ARG A 138 -18.22 12.25 2.65
C ARG A 138 -17.18 11.20 2.33
N ALA A 139 -17.63 10.02 1.90
CA ALA A 139 -16.81 9.00 1.27
C ALA A 139 -17.42 8.58 -0.07
N VAL A 140 -16.56 8.39 -1.06
CA VAL A 140 -16.90 7.92 -2.39
C VAL A 140 -16.00 6.76 -2.75
N ARG A 141 -16.59 5.68 -3.24
CA ARG A 141 -15.86 4.54 -3.81
C ARG A 141 -15.75 4.73 -5.32
N ARG A 142 -14.54 4.56 -5.83
CA ARG A 142 -14.22 4.47 -7.25
C ARG A 142 -13.66 3.10 -7.55
N THR A 143 -14.25 2.39 -8.51
CA THR A 143 -13.80 1.04 -8.90
C THR A 143 -13.47 1.03 -10.37
N ASN A 144 -12.27 0.56 -10.74
CA ASN A 144 -11.94 0.40 -12.15
C ASN A 144 -12.83 -0.67 -12.81
N VAL A 145 -12.98 -0.65 -14.14
CA VAL A 145 -13.79 -1.65 -14.86
C VAL A 145 -13.35 -3.10 -14.66
N PHE A 146 -12.18 -3.36 -14.08
CA PHE A 146 -11.73 -4.72 -13.79
C PHE A 146 -11.97 -5.15 -12.33
N GLY A 147 -12.36 -4.24 -11.45
CA GLY A 147 -12.45 -4.50 -10.02
C GLY A 147 -11.10 -4.83 -9.37
N ASP A 148 -9.99 -4.47 -10.00
CA ASP A 148 -8.64 -4.69 -9.47
C ASP A 148 -8.38 -3.85 -8.23
N VAL A 149 -8.87 -2.61 -8.26
CA VAL A 149 -8.61 -1.60 -7.24
C VAL A 149 -9.91 -0.90 -6.90
N ASP A 150 -10.20 -0.84 -5.60
CA ASP A 150 -11.19 0.06 -5.02
C ASP A 150 -10.45 1.26 -4.43
N GLU A 151 -10.69 2.46 -4.98
CA GLU A 151 -10.18 3.72 -4.45
C GLU A 151 -11.27 4.41 -3.62
N LEU A 152 -11.00 4.56 -2.33
CA LEU A 152 -11.87 5.25 -1.39
C LEU A 152 -11.41 6.69 -1.26
N VAL A 153 -12.21 7.63 -1.77
CA VAL A 153 -11.97 9.07 -1.73
C VAL A 153 -12.79 9.67 -0.60
N ILE A 154 -12.13 10.26 0.39
CA ILE A 154 -12.73 10.71 1.64
C ILE A 154 -12.48 12.21 1.81
N GLY A 155 -13.56 12.98 1.90
CA GLY A 155 -13.53 14.42 2.09
C GLY A 155 -13.66 14.78 3.57
N MET A 156 -12.80 15.70 4.02
CA MET A 156 -12.80 16.20 5.39
C MET A 156 -12.52 17.70 5.44
N ARG A 157 -12.92 18.32 6.55
CA ARG A 157 -12.74 19.75 6.80
C ARG A 157 -12.13 19.95 8.18
N LEU A 158 -10.98 20.62 8.19
CA LEU A 158 -10.32 21.04 9.43
C LEU A 158 -10.89 22.40 9.89
N ASP A 159 -10.73 22.71 11.17
CA ASP A 159 -11.07 24.03 11.71
C ASP A 159 -10.39 25.16 10.91
N GLY A 160 -11.10 26.28 10.73
CA GLY A 160 -10.71 27.33 9.79
C GLY A 160 -11.17 27.10 8.35
N GLY A 161 -11.92 26.01 8.08
CA GLY A 161 -12.53 25.75 6.77
C GLY A 161 -11.54 25.19 5.74
N HIS A 162 -10.46 24.55 6.20
CA HIS A 162 -9.47 23.96 5.33
C HIS A 162 -9.99 22.60 4.81
N GLU A 163 -10.25 22.53 3.50
CA GLU A 163 -10.61 21.28 2.83
C GLU A 163 -9.42 20.34 2.76
N LEU A 164 -9.70 19.05 2.84
CA LEU A 164 -8.70 18.01 2.68
C LEU A 164 -9.39 16.77 2.13
N THR A 165 -8.84 16.21 1.06
CA THR A 165 -9.28 14.94 0.50
C THR A 165 -8.19 13.91 0.63
N ILE A 166 -8.52 12.73 1.16
CA ILE A 166 -7.62 11.58 1.27
C ILE A 166 -8.16 10.47 0.35
N ALA A 167 -7.29 9.92 -0.49
CA ALA A 167 -7.58 8.77 -1.33
C ALA A 167 -6.80 7.55 -0.82
N VAL A 168 -7.49 6.43 -0.63
CA VAL A 168 -6.90 5.14 -0.25
C VAL A 168 -7.24 4.12 -1.31
N GLY A 169 -6.23 3.61 -2.01
CA GLY A 169 -6.39 2.56 -3.02
C GLY A 169 -6.15 1.18 -2.44
N ILE A 170 -7.17 0.34 -2.46
CA ILE A 170 -7.12 -1.06 -2.01
C ILE A 170 -6.90 -1.95 -3.25
N ASP A 171 -5.77 -2.65 -3.30
CA ASP A 171 -5.42 -3.58 -4.39
C ASP A 171 -5.93 -4.99 -4.10
N HIS A 172 -6.98 -5.39 -4.81
CA HIS A 172 -7.58 -6.72 -4.69
C HIS A 172 -6.77 -7.80 -5.39
N ASN A 173 -5.76 -7.42 -6.19
CA ASN A 173 -4.89 -8.41 -6.81
C ASN A 173 -3.89 -9.03 -5.83
N LEU A 174 -3.72 -8.44 -4.63
CA LEU A 174 -2.86 -8.95 -3.57
C LEU A 174 -3.53 -8.85 -2.20
N TRP A 175 -4.41 -9.80 -1.91
CA TRP A 175 -5.10 -9.95 -0.63
C TRP A 175 -5.92 -8.74 -0.20
N SER A 176 -6.37 -7.88 -1.12
CA SER A 176 -7.15 -6.67 -0.81
C SER A 176 -6.48 -5.76 0.23
N SER A 177 -5.19 -5.51 0.03
CA SER A 177 -4.37 -4.67 0.91
C SER A 177 -4.28 -3.24 0.41
N VAL A 178 -3.83 -2.31 1.27
CA VAL A 178 -3.57 -0.93 0.85
C VAL A 178 -2.41 -0.92 -0.17
N GLY A 179 -2.75 -0.59 -1.42
CA GLY A 179 -1.77 -0.44 -2.50
C GLY A 179 -1.15 0.95 -2.53
N TYR A 180 -1.95 2.00 -2.34
CA TYR A 180 -1.46 3.38 -2.26
C TYR A 180 -2.36 4.24 -1.38
N ALA A 181 -1.81 5.35 -0.89
CA ALA A 181 -2.59 6.41 -0.29
C ALA A 181 -2.04 7.77 -0.73
N GLY A 182 -2.90 8.78 -0.76
CA GLY A 182 -2.56 10.14 -1.11
C GLY A 182 -3.50 11.13 -0.46
N ALA A 183 -3.06 12.37 -0.34
CA ALA A 183 -3.85 13.43 0.25
C ALA A 183 -3.60 14.75 -0.48
N VAL A 184 -4.66 15.54 -0.67
CA VAL A 184 -4.63 16.79 -1.45
C VAL A 184 -5.51 17.86 -0.76
N PRO A 185 -5.16 19.16 -0.86
CA PRO A 185 -5.85 20.24 -0.15
C PRO A 185 -7.21 20.67 -0.77
N GLU A 186 -7.62 20.05 -1.87
CA GLU A 186 -8.87 20.35 -2.57
C GLU A 186 -10.06 19.63 -1.93
N SER A 187 -11.25 20.16 -2.23
CA SER A 187 -12.51 19.50 -1.84
C SER A 187 -12.68 18.17 -2.57
N ILE A 188 -13.46 17.27 -1.98
CA ILE A 188 -13.73 15.97 -2.63
C ILE A 188 -14.41 16.13 -3.99
N ASP A 189 -15.25 17.16 -4.16
CA ASP A 189 -15.92 17.43 -5.44
C ASP A 189 -14.93 17.84 -6.54
N ASP A 190 -13.96 18.69 -6.21
CA ASP A 190 -12.91 19.09 -7.16
C ASP A 190 -12.05 17.89 -7.56
N VAL A 191 -11.68 17.05 -6.58
CA VAL A 191 -10.89 15.83 -6.80
C VAL A 191 -11.65 14.84 -7.68
N LEU A 192 -12.93 14.57 -7.40
CA LEU A 192 -13.74 13.66 -8.20
C LEU A 192 -13.95 14.19 -9.63
N THR A 193 -14.07 15.51 -9.81
CA THR A 193 -14.16 16.14 -11.13
C THR A 193 -12.88 15.91 -11.93
N GLN A 194 -11.71 16.19 -11.35
CA GLN A 194 -10.42 15.94 -12.00
C GLN A 194 -10.21 14.45 -12.32
N LEU A 195 -10.61 13.57 -11.41
CA LEU A 195 -10.50 12.13 -11.59
C LEU A 195 -11.41 11.59 -12.71
N ALA A 196 -12.60 12.17 -12.89
CA ALA A 196 -13.53 11.81 -13.97
C ALA A 196 -13.00 12.21 -15.36
N GLU A 197 -12.23 13.31 -15.45
CA GLU A 197 -11.59 13.74 -16.70
C GLU A 197 -10.45 12.80 -17.14
N MET A 198 -9.78 12.13 -16.18
CA MET A 198 -8.65 11.25 -16.46
C MET A 198 -9.05 9.86 -16.97
N SER A 199 -10.23 9.34 -16.57
CA SER A 199 -10.65 7.99 -16.93
C SER A 199 -12.17 7.83 -16.91
N SER A 200 -12.72 7.33 -18.03
CA SER A 200 -14.12 6.87 -18.14
C SER A 200 -14.32 5.43 -17.67
N ASP A 201 -13.24 4.67 -17.46
CA ASP A 201 -13.28 3.24 -17.16
C ASP A 201 -13.37 3.02 -15.63
N THR A 202 -14.22 3.79 -14.96
CA THR A 202 -14.35 3.76 -13.50
C THR A 202 -15.80 4.02 -13.11
N THR A 203 -16.34 3.16 -12.24
CA THR A 203 -17.64 3.39 -11.62
C THR A 203 -17.46 4.17 -10.32
N VAL A 204 -18.30 5.17 -10.11
CA VAL A 204 -18.27 6.03 -8.92
C VAL A 204 -19.57 5.84 -8.15
N SER A 205 -19.48 5.58 -6.85
CA SER A 205 -20.64 5.42 -5.97
C SER A 205 -20.39 6.06 -4.62
N GLU A 206 -21.40 6.73 -4.07
CA GLU A 206 -21.37 7.16 -2.67
C GLU A 206 -21.17 5.96 -1.75
N MET A 207 -20.42 6.17 -0.67
CA MET A 207 -20.12 5.14 0.32
C MET A 207 -20.44 5.67 1.72
N ASN A 208 -20.99 4.80 2.56
CA ASN A 208 -21.15 5.13 3.97
C ASN A 208 -19.76 5.30 4.62
N LEU A 209 -19.62 6.31 5.49
CA LEU A 209 -18.36 6.56 6.19
C LEU A 209 -17.93 5.39 7.09
N ALA A 210 -18.89 4.68 7.69
CA ALA A 210 -18.61 3.51 8.52
C ALA A 210 -18.15 2.33 7.68
N ASP A 211 -18.73 2.13 6.49
CA ASP A 211 -18.26 1.09 5.56
C ASP A 211 -16.84 1.40 5.11
N ALA A 212 -16.56 2.67 4.77
CA ALA A 212 -15.22 3.10 4.37
C ALA A 212 -14.19 2.82 5.47
N ARG A 213 -14.57 3.01 6.74
CA ARG A 213 -13.73 2.66 7.89
C ARG A 213 -13.37 1.17 7.88
N VAL A 214 -14.38 0.31 7.86
CA VAL A 214 -14.21 -1.15 7.93
C VAL A 214 -13.36 -1.66 6.78
N TRP A 215 -13.58 -1.14 5.56
CA TRP A 215 -12.81 -1.58 4.39
C TRP A 215 -11.34 -1.17 4.48
N ILE A 216 -11.03 -0.02 5.05
CA ILE A 216 -9.64 0.42 5.27
C ILE A 216 -9.01 -0.38 6.40
N GLU A 217 -9.73 -0.64 7.50
CA GLU A 217 -9.27 -1.50 8.60
C GLU A 217 -8.91 -2.90 8.10
N ASP A 218 -9.82 -3.55 7.36
CA ASP A 218 -9.58 -4.86 6.75
C ASP A 218 -8.31 -4.84 5.86
N ALA A 219 -8.13 -3.79 5.05
CA ALA A 219 -6.97 -3.65 4.17
C ALA A 219 -5.64 -3.35 4.88
N LEU A 220 -5.70 -2.82 6.11
CA LEU A 220 -4.52 -2.57 6.96
C LEU A 220 -4.10 -3.81 7.76
N ASP A 221 -5.06 -4.69 8.10
CA ASP A 221 -4.83 -5.92 8.87
C ASP A 221 -4.21 -7.06 8.02
N GLU A 222 -4.26 -6.97 6.70
CA GLU A 222 -3.72 -7.98 5.79
C GLU A 222 -2.17 -8.07 5.86
N PRO A 223 -1.58 -9.27 5.80
CA PRO A 223 -0.19 -9.50 6.14
C PRO A 223 0.79 -8.79 5.17
N THR A 224 1.90 -8.30 5.75
CA THR A 224 2.99 -7.47 5.18
C THR A 224 3.82 -8.14 4.07
N PHE A 225 3.19 -8.78 3.10
CA PHE A 225 3.84 -9.39 1.94
C PHE A 225 3.63 -8.57 0.66
N THR A 226 2.99 -7.40 0.77
CA THR A 226 2.73 -6.48 -0.34
C THR A 226 3.91 -5.57 -0.60
N PRO A 227 4.39 -5.45 -1.85
CA PRO A 227 5.38 -4.45 -2.19
C PRO A 227 4.80 -3.06 -1.89
N GLU A 228 5.48 -2.31 -1.02
CA GLU A 228 5.17 -0.90 -0.78
C GLU A 228 5.30 -0.11 -2.10
N THR A 229 4.35 0.80 -2.35
CA THR A 229 4.42 1.73 -3.49
C THR A 229 5.28 2.95 -3.12
N GLU A 230 5.43 3.93 -4.01
CA GLU A 230 6.20 5.13 -3.66
C GLU A 230 5.49 6.00 -2.59
N THR A 231 4.15 5.97 -2.54
CA THR A 231 3.35 6.82 -1.65
C THR A 231 2.89 6.10 -0.38
N TRP A 232 2.67 4.79 -0.45
CA TRP A 232 2.54 3.93 0.73
C TRP A 232 3.92 3.36 1.07
N PRO A 233 4.53 3.59 2.24
CA PRO A 233 3.89 3.80 3.55
C PRO A 233 3.89 5.25 4.09
N LEU A 234 4.25 6.25 3.27
CA LEU A 234 4.42 7.64 3.72
C LEU A 234 3.16 8.24 4.37
N TYR A 235 1.97 7.83 3.91
CA TYR A 235 0.68 8.30 4.41
C TYR A 235 0.05 7.39 5.47
N ARG A 236 0.72 6.33 5.94
CA ARG A 236 0.13 5.34 6.85
C ARG A 236 -0.42 5.95 8.13
N ALA A 237 0.37 6.77 8.84
CA ALA A 237 -0.09 7.39 10.08
C ALA A 237 -1.27 8.35 9.84
N LEU A 238 -1.30 9.03 8.68
CA LEU A 238 -2.43 9.87 8.30
C LEU A 238 -3.70 9.04 8.01
N VAL A 239 -3.56 7.90 7.34
CA VAL A 239 -4.69 6.97 7.07
C VAL A 239 -5.20 6.34 8.36
N GLN A 240 -4.33 5.86 9.25
CA GLN A 240 -4.71 5.34 10.56
C GLN A 240 -5.42 6.41 11.40
N TRP A 241 -4.93 7.65 11.37
CA TRP A 241 -5.62 8.77 12.02
C TRP A 241 -7.00 9.02 11.39
N LEU A 242 -7.12 9.05 10.06
CA LEU A 242 -8.41 9.17 9.38
C LEU A 242 -9.39 8.07 9.82
N VAL A 243 -8.95 6.81 9.84
CA VAL A 243 -9.76 5.66 10.28
C VAL A 243 -10.28 5.89 11.71
N SER A 244 -9.44 6.40 12.61
CA SER A 244 -9.85 6.73 13.98
C SER A 244 -10.94 7.81 14.08
N ARG A 245 -11.17 8.59 13.01
CA ARG A 245 -12.19 9.65 12.93
C ARG A 245 -13.45 9.21 12.22
N LEU A 246 -13.44 8.07 11.52
CA LEU A 246 -14.62 7.53 10.89
C LEU A 246 -15.52 6.81 11.90
N PRO A 247 -16.85 6.81 11.70
CA PRO A 247 -17.79 6.10 12.56
C PRO A 247 -17.57 4.57 12.49
N GLU A 248 -17.81 3.89 13.60
CA GLU A 248 -17.79 2.42 13.67
C GLU A 248 -19.10 1.79 13.15
N GLY A 249 -19.10 0.46 12.97
CA GLY A 249 -20.32 -0.31 12.68
C GLY A 249 -20.70 -0.40 11.19
N GLY A 250 -19.74 -0.22 10.29
CA GLY A 250 -19.94 -0.38 8.85
C GLY A 250 -20.03 -1.83 8.40
N GLU A 251 -20.37 -2.02 7.13
CA GLU A 251 -20.43 -3.32 6.47
C GLU A 251 -19.11 -3.68 5.76
N HIS A 252 -18.64 -4.91 5.98
CA HIS A 252 -17.50 -5.47 5.26
C HIS A 252 -17.79 -5.62 3.77
N ARG A 253 -16.72 -5.66 2.96
CA ARG A 253 -16.84 -5.96 1.54
C ARG A 253 -17.47 -7.34 1.35
N SER A 254 -18.54 -7.39 0.57
CA SER A 254 -19.16 -8.66 0.22
C SER A 254 -18.15 -9.54 -0.54
N PRO A 255 -18.04 -10.84 -0.20
CA PRO A 255 -17.24 -11.76 -0.99
C PRO A 255 -17.72 -11.75 -2.45
N VAL A 256 -16.80 -11.90 -3.39
CA VAL A 256 -17.16 -12.13 -4.80
C VAL A 256 -17.95 -13.45 -4.90
N GLU A 257 -18.85 -13.54 -5.87
CA GLU A 257 -19.78 -14.66 -6.04
C GLU A 257 -19.16 -16.02 -5.71
N GLY A 258 -19.84 -16.80 -4.89
CA GLY A 258 -19.27 -18.03 -4.34
C GLY A 258 -18.96 -19.10 -5.40
N TRP A 259 -18.09 -20.04 -5.02
CA TRP A 259 -17.58 -21.18 -5.80
C TRP A 259 -18.59 -21.90 -6.72
N LYS A 260 -19.87 -21.97 -6.30
CA LYS A 260 -20.94 -22.57 -7.12
C LYS A 260 -21.18 -21.79 -8.42
N SER A 261 -21.20 -20.47 -8.38
CA SER A 261 -21.35 -19.62 -9.58
C SER A 261 -20.14 -19.79 -10.52
N ASN A 262 -18.94 -19.83 -9.95
CA ASN A 262 -17.68 -20.08 -10.66
C ASN A 262 -17.71 -21.40 -11.44
N ARG A 263 -18.23 -22.48 -10.82
CA ARG A 263 -18.40 -23.78 -11.49
C ARG A 263 -19.37 -23.71 -12.67
N GLU A 264 -20.54 -23.09 -12.49
CA GLU A 264 -21.53 -22.94 -13.56
C GLU A 264 -21.01 -22.07 -14.71
N LEU A 265 -20.20 -21.06 -14.43
CA LEU A 265 -19.52 -20.26 -15.45
C LEU A 265 -18.49 -21.09 -16.22
N CYS A 266 -17.66 -21.85 -15.50
CA CYS A 266 -16.68 -22.78 -16.08
C CYS A 266 -17.39 -23.77 -17.01
N ASP A 267 -18.46 -24.42 -16.56
CA ASP A 267 -19.25 -25.35 -17.38
C ASP A 267 -19.78 -24.72 -18.66
N ARG A 268 -20.31 -23.51 -18.57
CA ARG A 268 -20.78 -22.77 -19.76
C ARG A 268 -19.66 -22.43 -20.73
N PHE A 269 -18.45 -22.12 -20.25
CA PHE A 269 -17.30 -21.84 -21.13
C PHE A 269 -16.84 -23.09 -21.86
N PHE A 270 -16.70 -24.22 -21.15
CA PHE A 270 -16.28 -25.48 -21.75
C PHE A 270 -17.32 -26.10 -22.70
N ALA A 271 -18.56 -25.63 -22.67
CA ALA A 271 -19.58 -25.95 -23.68
C ALA A 271 -19.41 -25.16 -25.00
N THR A 272 -18.50 -24.18 -25.05
CA THR A 272 -18.25 -23.39 -26.27
C THR A 272 -17.18 -24.02 -27.18
N THR A 273 -17.18 -23.64 -28.44
CA THR A 273 -16.14 -24.05 -29.41
C THR A 273 -14.75 -23.51 -29.07
N SER A 274 -14.66 -22.40 -28.32
CA SER A 274 -13.38 -21.80 -27.92
C SER A 274 -12.62 -22.67 -26.92
N ALA A 275 -13.33 -23.54 -26.19
CA ALA A 275 -12.74 -24.44 -25.21
C ALA A 275 -12.37 -25.82 -25.76
N THR A 276 -12.67 -26.11 -27.04
CA THR A 276 -12.43 -27.43 -27.66
C THR A 276 -10.99 -27.95 -27.53
N PRO A 277 -9.93 -27.12 -27.61
CA PRO A 277 -8.56 -27.58 -27.38
C PRO A 277 -8.28 -28.13 -25.96
N PHE A 278 -9.10 -27.76 -24.97
CA PHE A 278 -8.88 -28.02 -23.54
C PHE A 278 -9.80 -29.14 -23.02
N GLY A 279 -9.75 -30.30 -23.67
CA GLY A 279 -10.67 -31.43 -23.39
C GLY A 279 -10.37 -32.22 -22.10
N ASP A 280 -9.18 -32.09 -21.52
CA ASP A 280 -8.82 -32.80 -20.28
C ASP A 280 -9.61 -32.26 -19.07
N PRO A 281 -10.18 -33.13 -18.19
CA PRO A 281 -10.89 -32.71 -16.98
C PRO A 281 -10.09 -31.76 -16.07
N GLY A 282 -8.76 -31.88 -16.06
CA GLY A 282 -7.86 -31.01 -15.31
C GLY A 282 -7.93 -29.54 -15.74
N HIS A 283 -8.26 -29.23 -16.99
CA HIS A 283 -8.39 -27.83 -17.43
C HIS A 283 -9.54 -27.10 -16.72
N ARG A 284 -10.60 -27.82 -16.35
CA ARG A 284 -11.70 -27.25 -15.58
C ARG A 284 -11.25 -26.88 -14.18
N GLN A 285 -10.49 -27.75 -13.53
CA GLN A 285 -9.90 -27.47 -12.23
C GLN A 285 -8.93 -26.29 -12.33
N LEU A 286 -8.04 -26.31 -13.32
CA LEU A 286 -7.10 -25.22 -13.59
C LEU A 286 -7.81 -23.86 -13.75
N LEU A 287 -8.91 -23.81 -14.51
CA LEU A 287 -9.67 -22.57 -14.68
C LEU A 287 -10.30 -22.09 -13.38
N LEU A 288 -10.79 -23.01 -12.54
CA LEU A 288 -11.36 -22.66 -11.22
C LEU A 288 -10.27 -22.13 -10.28
N GLU A 289 -9.09 -22.74 -10.22
CA GLU A 289 -7.96 -22.22 -9.45
C GLU A 289 -7.55 -20.82 -9.94
N LEU A 290 -7.59 -20.58 -11.26
CA LEU A 290 -7.32 -19.27 -11.84
C LEU A 290 -8.38 -18.22 -11.42
N PHE A 291 -9.64 -18.59 -11.22
CA PHE A 291 -10.69 -17.66 -10.77
C PHE A 291 -10.43 -17.13 -9.36
N GLU A 292 -9.84 -17.94 -8.48
CA GLU A 292 -9.49 -17.53 -7.12
C GLU A 292 -8.31 -16.56 -7.06
N THR A 293 -7.63 -16.31 -8.19
CA THR A 293 -6.56 -15.31 -8.24
C THR A 293 -7.10 -13.89 -8.30
N GLY A 294 -6.37 -12.96 -7.68
CA GLY A 294 -6.62 -11.53 -7.74
C GLY A 294 -7.99 -11.12 -7.20
N SER A 295 -8.72 -10.27 -7.95
CA SER A 295 -10.02 -9.74 -7.50
C SER A 295 -11.11 -10.79 -7.26
N GLY A 296 -10.94 -12.03 -7.73
CA GLY A 296 -11.91 -13.11 -7.59
C GLY A 296 -13.07 -13.08 -8.58
N ASP A 297 -13.28 -11.99 -9.34
CA ASP A 297 -14.39 -11.87 -10.29
C ASP A 297 -14.04 -12.57 -11.63
N PRO A 298 -14.59 -13.74 -11.95
CA PRO A 298 -14.19 -14.47 -13.14
C PRO A 298 -14.55 -13.76 -14.45
N PHE A 299 -15.41 -12.73 -14.43
CA PHE A 299 -15.77 -11.95 -15.61
C PHE A 299 -14.82 -10.79 -15.91
N ARG A 300 -13.88 -10.47 -15.02
CA ARG A 300 -13.02 -9.29 -15.11
C ARG A 300 -11.53 -9.65 -15.04
N TRP A 301 -10.85 -9.60 -16.18
CA TRP A 301 -9.43 -9.93 -16.30
C TRP A 301 -8.61 -8.74 -16.79
N SER A 302 -7.84 -8.16 -15.87
CA SER A 302 -6.87 -7.13 -16.20
C SER A 302 -5.51 -7.72 -16.56
N ALA A 303 -4.66 -6.91 -17.21
CA ALA A 303 -3.27 -7.26 -17.43
C ALA A 303 -2.51 -7.52 -16.11
N ALA A 304 -2.78 -6.75 -15.06
CA ALA A 304 -2.17 -6.93 -13.74
C ALA A 304 -2.56 -8.27 -13.11
N ARG A 305 -3.86 -8.61 -13.15
CA ARG A 305 -4.34 -9.91 -12.67
C ARG A 305 -3.72 -11.06 -13.45
N VAL A 306 -3.66 -10.98 -14.78
CA VAL A 306 -3.00 -11.99 -15.62
C VAL A 306 -1.52 -12.16 -15.22
N GLU A 307 -0.80 -11.05 -15.04
CA GLU A 307 0.61 -11.12 -14.65
C GLU A 307 0.80 -11.87 -13.33
N ARG A 308 -0.04 -11.59 -12.34
CA ARG A 308 0.02 -12.25 -11.04
C ARG A 308 -0.45 -13.70 -11.09
N ALA A 309 -1.55 -13.98 -11.78
CA ALA A 309 -2.06 -15.33 -11.93
C ALA A 309 -1.03 -16.25 -12.60
N ILE A 310 -0.35 -15.77 -13.64
CA ILE A 310 0.67 -16.54 -14.36
C ILE A 310 1.98 -16.66 -13.58
N ARG A 311 2.44 -15.60 -12.89
CA ARG A 311 3.70 -15.63 -12.13
C ARG A 311 3.59 -16.26 -10.75
N GLY A 312 2.43 -16.16 -10.11
CA GLY A 312 2.14 -16.66 -8.77
C GLY A 312 1.59 -18.08 -8.74
N ALA A 313 1.36 -18.69 -9.91
CA ALA A 313 0.79 -20.01 -10.06
C ALA A 313 1.76 -21.09 -9.52
N TYR A 314 1.62 -21.42 -8.23
CA TYR A 314 2.19 -22.64 -7.67
C TYR A 314 1.14 -23.75 -7.81
N TYR A 315 1.05 -24.36 -8.98
CA TYR A 315 0.24 -25.56 -9.14
C TYR A 315 0.91 -26.67 -8.35
N GLY A 316 0.38 -26.99 -7.17
CA GLY A 316 0.80 -28.16 -6.42
C GLY A 316 0.65 -29.39 -7.33
N GLU A 317 1.72 -30.16 -7.48
CA GLU A 317 1.78 -31.36 -8.33
C GLU A 317 0.67 -32.38 -7.98
N ASP A 318 0.09 -32.27 -6.77
CA ASP A 318 -0.93 -33.17 -6.25
C ASP A 318 -2.32 -33.01 -6.90
N PHE A 319 -2.61 -31.92 -7.61
CA PHE A 319 -3.98 -31.63 -8.10
C PHE A 319 -4.14 -31.34 -9.59
N ILE A 320 -3.11 -30.83 -10.29
CA ILE A 320 -3.20 -30.49 -11.72
C ILE A 320 -2.01 -31.12 -12.48
N PRO A 321 -2.27 -31.99 -13.49
CA PRO A 321 -1.21 -32.57 -14.31
C PRO A 321 -0.32 -31.49 -14.96
N LEU A 322 0.98 -31.77 -15.11
CA LEU A 322 1.95 -30.83 -15.68
C LEU A 322 1.54 -30.36 -17.08
N GLU A 323 1.03 -31.27 -17.91
CA GLU A 323 0.59 -30.99 -19.28
C GLU A 323 -0.55 -29.97 -19.27
N VAL A 324 -1.50 -30.13 -18.35
CA VAL A 324 -2.63 -29.21 -18.16
C VAL A 324 -2.14 -27.86 -17.64
N ALA A 325 -1.25 -27.85 -16.65
CA ALA A 325 -0.69 -26.62 -16.09
C ALA A 325 0.04 -25.80 -17.17
N LEU A 326 0.74 -26.44 -18.11
CA LEU A 326 1.43 -25.76 -19.21
C LEU A 326 0.48 -24.99 -20.14
N ASP A 327 -0.79 -25.37 -20.21
CA ASP A 327 -1.81 -24.75 -21.05
C ASP A 327 -2.48 -23.53 -20.40
N ALA A 328 -2.12 -23.14 -19.17
CA ALA A 328 -2.75 -22.02 -18.47
C ALA A 328 -2.79 -20.70 -19.27
N PRO A 329 -1.71 -20.24 -19.95
CA PRO A 329 -1.77 -19.04 -20.77
C PRO A 329 -2.72 -19.19 -21.96
N ASP A 330 -2.75 -20.35 -22.61
CA ASP A 330 -3.64 -20.63 -23.73
C ASP A 330 -5.11 -20.67 -23.31
N LEU A 331 -5.37 -21.30 -22.17
CA LEU A 331 -6.68 -21.37 -21.55
C LEU A 331 -7.20 -19.97 -21.21
N LEU A 332 -6.37 -19.12 -20.58
CA LEU A 332 -6.71 -17.72 -20.32
C LEU A 332 -6.94 -16.92 -21.60
N ARG A 333 -6.08 -17.10 -22.62
CA ARG A 333 -6.24 -16.43 -23.92
C ARG A 333 -7.59 -16.75 -24.57
N ALA A 334 -8.08 -17.98 -24.43
CA ALA A 334 -9.40 -18.40 -24.93
C ALA A 334 -10.56 -17.94 -24.04
N PHE A 335 -10.37 -17.94 -22.72
CA PHE A 335 -11.42 -17.61 -21.75
C PHE A 335 -11.72 -16.11 -21.63
N ILE A 336 -10.68 -15.27 -21.63
CA ILE A 336 -10.80 -13.82 -21.36
C ILE A 336 -11.77 -13.12 -22.33
N PRO A 337 -11.73 -13.36 -23.66
CA PRO A 337 -12.69 -12.73 -24.57
C PRO A 337 -14.14 -13.15 -24.28
N TYR A 338 -14.36 -14.41 -23.91
CA TYR A 338 -15.67 -14.92 -23.53
C TYR A 338 -16.19 -14.26 -22.24
N ALA A 339 -15.33 -14.08 -21.24
CA ALA A 339 -15.65 -13.39 -20.00
C ALA A 339 -15.96 -11.90 -20.25
N HIS A 340 -15.06 -11.20 -20.95
CA HIS A 340 -15.16 -9.76 -21.23
C HIS A 340 -16.38 -9.38 -22.06
N ALA A 341 -16.75 -10.20 -23.05
CA ALA A 341 -17.96 -9.97 -23.86
C ALA A 341 -19.24 -9.98 -23.00
N ARG A 342 -19.26 -10.74 -21.90
CA ARG A 342 -20.42 -10.84 -20.99
C ARG A 342 -20.47 -9.73 -19.96
N SER A 343 -19.32 -9.21 -19.55
CA SER A 343 -19.22 -8.08 -18.62
C SER A 343 -19.19 -6.72 -19.33
N GLY A 344 -19.21 -6.70 -20.67
CA GLY A 344 -19.21 -5.48 -21.47
C GLY A 344 -17.87 -4.75 -21.49
N ILE A 345 -16.76 -5.46 -21.26
CA ILE A 345 -15.42 -4.88 -21.36
C ILE A 345 -15.08 -4.64 -22.83
N ARG A 346 -14.74 -3.38 -23.15
CA ARG A 346 -14.39 -2.91 -24.50
C ARG A 346 -13.15 -3.61 -25.09
N ASP A 347 -13.12 -3.70 -26.41
CA ASP A 347 -12.12 -4.49 -27.16
C ASP A 347 -10.67 -4.03 -26.95
N GLU A 348 -10.42 -2.73 -26.76
CA GLU A 348 -9.06 -2.24 -26.53
C GLU A 348 -8.50 -2.74 -25.18
N LEU A 349 -9.36 -2.79 -24.16
CA LEU A 349 -9.00 -3.30 -22.84
C LEU A 349 -8.76 -4.81 -22.89
N THR A 350 -9.63 -5.55 -23.58
CA THR A 350 -9.47 -6.98 -23.84
C THR A 350 -8.15 -7.25 -24.57
N SER A 351 -7.85 -6.50 -25.63
CA SER A 351 -6.62 -6.64 -26.40
C SER A 351 -5.37 -6.42 -25.56
N ARG A 352 -5.39 -5.42 -24.66
CA ARG A 352 -4.29 -5.16 -23.72
C ARG A 352 -4.09 -6.31 -22.73
N THR A 353 -5.17 -6.90 -22.21
CA THR A 353 -5.07 -8.08 -21.35
C THR A 353 -4.49 -9.27 -22.11
N LEU A 354 -4.94 -9.54 -23.34
CA LEU A 354 -4.41 -10.63 -24.16
C LEU A 354 -2.93 -10.45 -24.52
N ALA A 355 -2.49 -9.22 -24.77
CA ALA A 355 -1.07 -8.91 -25.00
C ALA A 355 -0.19 -9.27 -23.80
N MET A 356 -0.70 -9.11 -22.57
CA MET A 356 0.00 -9.55 -21.36
C MET A 356 0.11 -11.08 -21.29
N VAL A 357 -0.96 -11.81 -21.63
CA VAL A 357 -0.94 -13.28 -21.72
C VAL A 357 0.15 -13.73 -22.69
N ASP A 358 0.21 -13.12 -23.88
CA ASP A 358 1.19 -13.47 -24.92
C ASP A 358 2.63 -13.18 -24.47
N ALA A 359 2.85 -12.03 -23.81
CA ALA A 359 4.16 -11.63 -23.31
C ALA A 359 4.72 -12.60 -22.26
N LEU A 360 3.85 -13.16 -21.40
CA LEU A 360 4.27 -14.01 -20.29
C LEU A 360 4.34 -15.51 -20.64
N ARG A 361 3.73 -15.92 -21.75
CA ARG A 361 3.58 -17.33 -22.14
C ARG A 361 4.90 -18.12 -22.14
N LEU A 362 5.96 -17.56 -22.74
CA LEU A 362 7.24 -18.26 -22.85
C LEU A 362 7.99 -18.35 -21.51
N SER A 363 7.98 -17.28 -20.72
CA SER A 363 8.62 -17.29 -19.39
C SER A 363 7.91 -18.26 -18.46
N TYR A 364 6.58 -18.27 -18.48
CA TYR A 364 5.75 -19.20 -17.71
C TYR A 364 6.09 -20.66 -18.00
N LYS A 365 6.08 -21.04 -19.29
CA LYS A 365 6.41 -22.42 -19.70
C LYS A 365 7.79 -22.86 -19.20
N ARG A 366 8.79 -21.98 -19.28
CA ARG A 366 10.15 -22.26 -18.79
C ARG A 366 10.18 -22.43 -17.28
N GLU A 367 9.42 -21.62 -16.56
CA GLU A 367 9.35 -21.64 -15.10
C GLU A 367 8.67 -22.90 -14.58
N VAL A 368 7.51 -23.27 -15.13
CA VAL A 368 6.79 -24.49 -14.76
C VAL A 368 7.64 -25.75 -15.02
N LEU A 369 8.28 -25.86 -16.19
CA LEU A 369 9.18 -26.97 -16.49
C LEU A 369 10.39 -27.04 -15.55
N ARG A 370 10.94 -25.87 -15.18
CA ARG A 370 12.06 -25.80 -14.23
C ARG A 370 11.63 -26.30 -12.85
N HIS A 371 10.45 -25.92 -12.36
CA HIS A 371 9.93 -26.40 -11.08
C HIS A 371 9.71 -27.91 -11.07
N ALA A 372 9.04 -28.46 -12.09
CA ALA A 372 8.83 -29.90 -12.23
C ALA A 372 10.15 -30.70 -12.22
N SER A 373 11.20 -30.18 -12.88
CA SER A 373 12.53 -30.82 -12.90
C SER A 373 13.24 -30.80 -11.52
N ARG A 374 13.01 -29.75 -10.72
CA ARG A 374 13.59 -29.62 -9.36
C ARG A 374 12.92 -30.57 -8.38
N ASN A 375 11.60 -30.69 -8.43
CA ASN A 375 10.84 -31.60 -7.57
C ASN A 375 11.11 -33.07 -7.90
N SER A 376 11.22 -33.42 -9.19
CA SER A 376 11.67 -34.75 -9.63
C SER A 376 13.06 -35.12 -9.10
N SER A 377 13.96 -34.13 -8.98
CA SER A 377 15.32 -34.34 -8.45
C SER A 377 15.35 -34.53 -6.92
N VAL A 378 14.41 -33.92 -6.19
CA VAL A 378 14.26 -34.11 -4.73
C VAL A 378 13.76 -35.51 -4.40
N ILE A 379 12.81 -36.05 -5.18
CA ILE A 379 12.28 -37.41 -5.02
C ILE A 379 13.35 -38.48 -5.33
N ILE A 380 14.22 -38.24 -6.33
CA ILE A 380 15.32 -39.15 -6.66
C ILE A 380 16.45 -39.06 -5.60
N GLY A 381 16.66 -37.91 -4.97
CA GLY A 381 17.63 -37.69 -3.90
C GLY A 381 17.29 -38.42 -2.59
N THR A 382 16.01 -38.43 -2.19
CA THR A 382 15.54 -39.17 -1.01
C THR A 382 15.60 -40.68 -1.18
N PHE A 383 15.46 -41.19 -2.40
CA PHE A 383 15.61 -42.64 -2.70
C PHE A 383 17.07 -43.12 -2.71
N ARG A 384 18.06 -42.22 -2.84
CA ARG A 384 19.49 -42.56 -2.79
C ARG A 384 20.10 -42.48 -1.40
N ALA A 385 19.42 -41.89 -0.42
CA ALA A 385 19.89 -41.80 0.98
C ALA A 385 19.44 -42.98 1.86
N THR A 386 18.65 -43.91 1.33
CA THR A 386 18.11 -45.10 2.02
C THR A 386 18.60 -46.43 1.43
N ARG A 387 19.76 -46.45 0.76
CA ARG A 387 20.46 -47.69 0.38
C ARG A 387 21.87 -47.75 0.92
#